data_AF-A0AA51R3C0-F1
#
_entry.id   AF-A0AA51R3C0-F1
#
_cell.length_a   1.000
_cell.length_b   1.000
_cell.length_c   1.000
_cell.angle_alpha   90.00
_cell.angle_beta   90.00
_cell.angle_gamma   90.00
#
_symmetry.space_group_name_H-M   'P 1'
#
loop_
_entity.id
_entity.type
_entity.pdbx_description
1 polymer ?
#
loop_
_entity_poly.entity_id
_entity_poly.type
_entity_poly.pdbx_seq_one_letter_code
_entity_poly.pdbx_strand_id
1 'polypeptide(L)'
;MNMNSVSVHTFNKTSVSKHGQLLLASIVMSSLLTACGGNSGPSAEETAARAAVTTAQSAAAVAAVAAQVAEKAAQEEDSTAAAKAAADAAAAAKTAAQASILAAEKAAIDKSATDEADQAKLAASAAQASADKAAASSAAATQAVADKAVTISIKREEINTIAVNISKEVQAAQSARTSADNVLLQAEQQAKNYPEVAESLRQTQTYAAQSVTEAEKAVAEKTRVETIQTDAASTETVAAIQALLTQAKAAEQAAKIAREAAEKALQSARSAASQVTSEVAAAKAARRYTKIDPFGNELPRTANSWSCLKDTETGLIWEMKTDDGGFRDKDWRYKHMHNSGGYAGVTDLNGKLLCNGIFSCDPYSYIDMVNQQVGLCGKSNWRLPKMEELGSIAQINADERPPHIERSVFKDLPDAKAAYCSENMITDPNQCGYGPGSSVTYNSDGRIECNYKGVDFGNEFLPNLPHDKAHLDLSIAVALRHYGEVGDGKDYPYGTANWLCSTRLVTK
;
A
#
# COMPACT_ATOMS: atom_id res chain seq x y z
N MET A 1 5.06 29.76 -8.46
CA MET A 1 4.91 30.96 -9.33
C MET A 1 3.42 31.13 -9.61
N ASN A 2 2.87 32.28 -9.22
CA ASN A 2 1.52 32.82 -9.46
C ASN A 2 0.38 31.85 -9.81
N MET A 3 -0.48 31.54 -8.83
CA MET A 3 -1.86 31.11 -9.08
C MET A 3 -2.78 32.32 -8.87
N ASN A 4 -3.29 32.85 -9.98
CA ASN A 4 -4.35 33.85 -10.00
C ASN A 4 -5.65 33.23 -9.44
N SER A 5 -6.32 33.96 -8.55
CA SER A 5 -7.67 33.64 -8.11
C SER A 5 -8.64 33.76 -9.28
N VAL A 6 -9.24 32.66 -9.70
CA VAL A 6 -10.32 32.67 -10.68
C VAL A 6 -11.60 33.07 -9.94
N SER A 7 -12.05 34.30 -10.19
CA SER A 7 -13.36 34.80 -9.79
C SER A 7 -14.45 33.89 -10.35
N VAL A 8 -15.16 33.21 -9.45
CA VAL A 8 -16.45 32.58 -9.76
C VAL A 8 -17.42 33.71 -10.08
N HIS A 9 -17.59 34.02 -11.36
CA HIS A 9 -18.73 34.81 -11.80
C HIS A 9 -19.97 33.91 -11.69
N THR A 10 -20.64 34.03 -10.54
CA THR A 10 -22.04 33.66 -10.40
C THR A 10 -22.81 34.37 -11.51
N PHE A 11 -23.13 33.64 -12.59
CA PHE A 11 -24.00 34.12 -13.64
C PHE A 11 -25.39 34.30 -13.01
N ASN A 12 -25.64 35.54 -12.61
CA ASN A 12 -26.83 35.93 -11.88
C ASN A 12 -28.06 35.67 -12.76
N LYS A 13 -29.00 34.83 -12.28
CA LYS A 13 -30.28 34.46 -12.92
C LYS A 13 -31.09 35.67 -13.46
N THR A 14 -30.77 36.88 -13.00
CA THR A 14 -31.41 38.14 -13.40
C THR A 14 -30.92 38.75 -14.73
N SER A 15 -29.75 38.35 -15.28
CA SER A 15 -29.19 39.02 -16.47
C SER A 15 -29.86 38.58 -17.79
N VAL A 16 -30.20 37.29 -17.91
CA VAL A 16 -30.90 36.73 -19.09
C VAL A 16 -32.38 37.15 -19.11
N SER A 17 -33.00 37.27 -17.93
CA SER A 17 -34.34 37.86 -17.77
C SER A 17 -34.40 39.29 -18.31
N LYS A 18 -33.36 40.12 -18.08
CA LYS A 18 -33.35 41.52 -18.54
C LYS A 18 -33.18 41.68 -20.05
N HIS A 19 -32.31 40.93 -20.71
CA HIS A 19 -32.07 41.10 -22.16
C HIS A 19 -33.22 40.54 -23.03
N GLY A 20 -33.85 39.43 -22.61
CA GLY A 20 -35.06 38.91 -23.27
C GLY A 20 -36.31 39.77 -23.01
N GLN A 21 -36.44 40.34 -21.81
CA GLN A 21 -37.52 41.27 -21.49
C GLN A 21 -37.34 42.64 -22.14
N LEU A 22 -36.11 43.15 -22.35
CA LEU A 22 -35.89 44.45 -22.99
C LEU A 22 -36.24 44.45 -24.50
N LEU A 23 -35.99 43.35 -25.22
CA LEU A 23 -36.33 43.25 -26.65
C LEU A 23 -37.85 43.15 -26.89
N LEU A 24 -38.59 42.56 -25.94
CA LEU A 24 -40.05 42.46 -25.96
C LEU A 24 -40.75 43.70 -25.37
N ALA A 25 -40.19 44.34 -24.34
CA ALA A 25 -40.75 45.55 -23.73
C ALA A 25 -40.68 46.77 -24.65
N SER A 26 -39.73 46.79 -25.61
CA SER A 26 -39.58 47.88 -26.58
C SER A 26 -40.74 47.94 -27.60
N ILE A 27 -41.49 46.84 -27.80
CA ILE A 27 -42.56 46.76 -28.80
C ILE A 27 -43.95 47.05 -28.18
N VAL A 28 -44.11 46.92 -26.86
CA VAL A 28 -45.40 47.11 -26.17
C VAL A 28 -45.68 48.57 -25.79
N MET A 29 -44.68 49.45 -25.78
CA MET A 29 -44.81 50.81 -25.23
C MET A 29 -45.14 51.91 -26.27
N SER A 30 -45.76 51.60 -27.42
CA SER A 30 -46.00 52.61 -28.48
C SER A 30 -47.45 52.73 -28.99
N SER A 31 -48.46 52.13 -28.35
CA SER A 31 -49.86 52.18 -28.82
C SER A 31 -50.84 53.01 -27.98
N LEU A 32 -50.37 53.83 -27.03
CA LEU A 32 -51.24 54.67 -26.19
C LEU A 32 -50.85 56.15 -26.25
N LEU A 33 -50.98 56.80 -27.42
CA LEU A 33 -50.93 58.27 -27.52
C LEU A 33 -51.59 58.74 -28.82
N THR A 34 -52.94 58.72 -28.88
CA THR A 34 -53.70 59.58 -29.80
C THR A 34 -55.07 59.89 -29.21
N ALA A 35 -55.15 60.96 -28.41
CA ALA A 35 -56.38 61.71 -28.17
C ALA A 35 -56.06 63.12 -27.65
N CYS A 36 -55.86 64.09 -28.55
CA CYS A 36 -56.11 65.50 -28.24
C CYS A 36 -56.37 66.32 -29.52
N GLY A 37 -57.62 66.80 -29.63
CA GLY A 37 -57.99 68.14 -30.09
C GLY A 37 -57.79 68.55 -31.56
N GLY A 38 -58.84 68.43 -32.38
CA GLY A 38 -58.97 69.15 -33.66
C GLY A 38 -60.23 68.75 -34.43
N ASN A 39 -61.11 69.72 -34.75
CA ASN A 39 -62.49 69.51 -35.25
C ASN A 39 -62.60 69.13 -36.75
N SER A 40 -61.69 68.28 -37.22
CA SER A 40 -61.76 67.53 -38.50
C SER A 40 -61.00 66.21 -38.37
N GLY A 41 -61.18 65.55 -37.21
CA GLY A 41 -60.52 64.29 -36.88
C GLY A 41 -61.23 63.08 -37.49
N PRO A 42 -60.50 61.96 -37.69
CA PRO A 42 -61.10 60.69 -38.07
C PRO A 42 -62.23 60.32 -37.09
N SER A 43 -63.27 59.61 -37.56
CA SER A 43 -64.37 59.18 -36.69
C SER A 43 -63.84 58.26 -35.58
N ALA A 44 -64.65 58.06 -34.53
CA ALA A 44 -64.32 57.13 -33.46
C ALA A 44 -64.09 55.71 -34.01
N GLU A 45 -64.83 55.31 -35.06
CA GLU A 45 -64.62 54.04 -35.77
C GLU A 45 -63.29 54.02 -36.53
N GLU A 46 -62.92 55.10 -37.23
CA GLU A 46 -61.66 55.17 -37.99
C GLU A 46 -60.43 55.16 -37.06
N THR A 47 -60.54 55.76 -35.88
CA THR A 47 -59.48 55.71 -34.85
C THR A 47 -59.35 54.31 -34.26
N ALA A 48 -60.46 53.61 -34.02
CA ALA A 48 -60.47 52.23 -33.55
C ALA A 48 -59.89 51.26 -34.58
N ALA A 49 -60.23 51.42 -35.87
CA ALA A 49 -59.68 50.63 -36.97
C ALA A 49 -58.16 50.83 -37.09
N ARG A 50 -57.66 52.07 -37.00
CA ARG A 50 -56.20 52.35 -37.02
C ARG A 50 -55.49 51.72 -35.82
N ALA A 51 -56.05 51.78 -34.62
CA ALA A 51 -55.49 51.15 -33.43
C ALA A 51 -55.46 49.61 -33.55
N ALA A 52 -56.49 49.01 -34.14
CA ALA A 52 -56.55 47.58 -34.42
C ALA A 52 -55.48 47.14 -35.43
N VAL A 53 -55.24 47.92 -36.50
CA VAL A 53 -54.16 47.65 -37.47
C VAL A 53 -52.78 47.72 -36.81
N THR A 54 -52.51 48.74 -36.00
CA THR A 54 -51.23 48.87 -35.28
C THR A 54 -50.99 47.69 -34.33
N THR A 55 -52.02 47.28 -33.59
CA THR A 55 -51.98 46.11 -32.69
C THR A 55 -51.76 44.81 -33.46
N ALA A 56 -52.34 44.68 -34.66
CA ALA A 56 -52.11 43.54 -35.51
C ALA A 56 -50.68 43.48 -36.07
N GLN A 57 -50.09 44.63 -36.43
CA GLN A 57 -48.71 44.72 -36.89
C GLN A 57 -47.71 44.35 -35.80
N SER A 58 -47.92 44.81 -34.56
CA SER A 58 -47.08 44.40 -33.42
C SER A 58 -47.22 42.91 -33.12
N ALA A 59 -48.44 42.36 -33.14
CA ALA A 59 -48.69 40.93 -32.96
C ALA A 59 -48.02 40.08 -34.05
N ALA A 60 -48.04 40.53 -35.31
CA ALA A 60 -47.35 39.86 -36.43
C ALA A 60 -45.82 39.88 -36.27
N ALA A 61 -45.24 40.97 -35.75
CA ALA A 61 -43.81 41.04 -35.47
C ALA A 61 -43.39 40.07 -34.36
N VAL A 62 -44.17 39.99 -33.26
CA VAL A 62 -43.93 39.02 -32.19
C VAL A 62 -44.04 37.58 -32.70
N ALA A 63 -45.03 37.29 -33.56
CA ALA A 63 -45.18 35.98 -34.19
C ALA A 63 -43.95 35.59 -35.04
N ALA A 64 -43.37 36.53 -35.78
CA ALA A 64 -42.16 36.27 -36.58
C ALA A 64 -40.93 35.94 -35.71
N VAL A 65 -40.72 36.69 -34.63
CA VAL A 65 -39.62 36.42 -33.67
C VAL A 65 -39.82 35.07 -32.98
N ALA A 66 -41.05 34.77 -32.57
CA ALA A 66 -41.38 33.50 -31.92
C ALA A 66 -41.12 32.29 -32.83
N ALA A 67 -41.41 32.41 -34.12
CA ALA A 67 -41.11 31.37 -35.11
C ALA A 67 -39.60 31.11 -35.26
N GLN A 68 -38.78 32.17 -35.27
CA GLN A 68 -37.32 32.03 -35.33
C GLN A 68 -36.73 31.36 -34.08
N VAL A 69 -37.23 31.74 -32.90
CA VAL A 69 -36.83 31.09 -31.63
C VAL A 69 -37.22 29.63 -31.63
N ALA A 70 -38.42 29.30 -32.10
CA ALA A 70 -38.89 27.93 -32.21
C ALA A 70 -38.02 27.09 -33.16
N GLU A 71 -37.67 27.62 -34.33
CA GLU A 71 -36.80 26.93 -35.30
C GLU A 71 -35.41 26.66 -34.71
N LYS A 72 -34.80 27.66 -34.07
CA LYS A 72 -33.50 27.51 -33.42
C LYS A 72 -33.56 26.50 -32.26
N ALA A 73 -34.63 26.51 -31.47
CA ALA A 73 -34.82 25.55 -30.38
C ALA A 73 -35.18 24.13 -30.89
N ALA A 74 -35.69 23.99 -32.11
CA ALA A 74 -36.02 22.71 -32.72
C ALA A 74 -34.81 21.99 -33.32
N GLN A 75 -33.72 22.71 -33.60
CA GLN A 75 -32.43 22.10 -33.99
C GLN A 75 -31.81 21.25 -32.87
N GLU A 76 -32.33 21.37 -31.64
CA GLU A 76 -31.99 20.50 -30.54
C GLU A 76 -33.09 19.47 -30.26
N GLU A 77 -32.77 18.18 -30.46
CA GLU A 77 -33.68 17.03 -30.38
C GLU A 77 -34.60 17.03 -29.15
N ASP A 78 -34.09 17.46 -27.99
CA ASP A 78 -34.76 17.32 -26.67
C ASP A 78 -35.50 18.60 -26.20
N SER A 79 -35.44 19.70 -26.96
CA SER A 79 -36.25 20.92 -26.70
C SER A 79 -37.45 21.01 -27.62
N THR A 80 -37.67 19.97 -28.42
CA THR A 80 -38.75 19.84 -29.39
C THR A 80 -40.12 20.12 -28.79
N ALA A 81 -40.39 19.74 -27.54
CA ALA A 81 -41.68 20.05 -26.90
C ALA A 81 -41.89 21.56 -26.68
N ALA A 82 -40.88 22.26 -26.13
CA ALA A 82 -40.94 23.71 -25.91
C ALA A 82 -40.84 24.49 -27.24
N ALA A 83 -40.02 24.01 -28.17
CA ALA A 83 -39.90 24.54 -29.53
C ALA A 83 -41.21 24.41 -30.30
N LYS A 84 -41.89 23.27 -30.21
CA LYS A 84 -43.20 23.04 -30.79
C LYS A 84 -44.26 23.96 -30.18
N ALA A 85 -44.29 24.09 -28.85
CA ALA A 85 -45.20 25.02 -28.18
C ALA A 85 -44.96 26.49 -28.59
N ALA A 86 -43.71 26.88 -28.83
CA ALA A 86 -43.35 28.19 -29.37
C ALA A 86 -43.79 28.36 -30.83
N ALA A 87 -43.60 27.34 -31.67
CA ALA A 87 -44.04 27.34 -33.08
C ALA A 87 -45.57 27.42 -33.20
N ASP A 88 -46.29 26.61 -32.41
CA ASP A 88 -47.76 26.59 -32.40
C ASP A 88 -48.33 27.94 -31.92
N ALA A 89 -47.72 28.54 -30.89
CA ALA A 89 -48.12 29.86 -30.40
C ALA A 89 -47.80 30.97 -31.41
N ALA A 90 -46.67 30.88 -32.13
CA ALA A 90 -46.32 31.80 -33.20
C ALA A 90 -47.32 31.73 -34.37
N ALA A 91 -47.72 30.52 -34.77
CA ALA A 91 -48.72 30.31 -35.82
C ALA A 91 -50.10 30.87 -35.42
N ALA A 92 -50.52 30.67 -34.16
CA ALA A 92 -51.75 31.23 -33.62
C ALA A 92 -51.72 32.76 -33.60
N ALA A 93 -50.62 33.38 -33.15
CA ALA A 93 -50.44 34.83 -33.16
C ALA A 93 -50.49 35.43 -34.57
N LYS A 94 -49.86 34.78 -35.56
CA LYS A 94 -49.92 35.19 -36.96
C LYS A 94 -51.35 35.17 -37.50
N THR A 95 -52.11 34.12 -37.19
CA THR A 95 -53.50 33.97 -37.63
C THR A 95 -54.40 35.04 -37.00
N ALA A 96 -54.23 35.28 -35.69
CA ALA A 96 -55.00 36.29 -34.97
C ALA A 96 -54.68 37.72 -35.47
N ALA A 97 -53.42 38.01 -35.79
CA ALA A 97 -53.02 39.27 -36.41
C ALA A 97 -53.68 39.49 -37.78
N GLN A 98 -53.70 38.46 -38.64
CA GLN A 98 -54.39 38.53 -39.94
C GLN A 98 -55.90 38.79 -39.77
N ALA A 99 -56.55 38.08 -38.85
CA ALA A 99 -57.96 38.29 -38.54
C ALA A 99 -58.26 39.71 -38.04
N SER A 100 -57.36 40.29 -37.23
CA SER A 100 -57.46 41.68 -36.77
C SER A 100 -57.31 42.70 -37.89
N ILE A 101 -56.43 42.45 -38.88
CA ILE A 101 -56.30 43.31 -40.06
C ILE A 101 -57.57 43.27 -40.89
N LEU A 102 -58.09 42.07 -41.20
CA LEU A 102 -59.34 41.88 -41.94
C LEU A 102 -60.54 42.54 -41.26
N ALA A 103 -60.65 42.41 -39.93
CA ALA A 103 -61.72 43.06 -39.17
C ALA A 103 -61.59 44.60 -39.18
N ALA A 104 -60.36 45.12 -39.09
CA ALA A 104 -60.11 46.55 -39.16
C ALA A 104 -60.36 47.14 -40.56
N GLU A 105 -60.00 46.42 -41.63
CA GLU A 105 -60.31 46.79 -43.02
C GLU A 105 -61.83 46.84 -43.25
N LYS A 106 -62.57 45.85 -42.74
CA LYS A 106 -64.04 45.83 -42.83
C LYS A 106 -64.68 47.02 -42.09
N ALA A 107 -64.23 47.30 -40.87
CA ALA A 107 -64.69 48.44 -40.08
C ALA A 107 -64.35 49.81 -40.72
N ALA A 108 -63.28 49.89 -41.52
CA ALA A 108 -62.92 51.12 -42.25
C ALA A 108 -63.81 51.37 -43.50
N ILE A 109 -64.42 50.31 -44.05
CA ILE A 109 -65.30 50.37 -45.22
C ILE A 109 -66.73 50.76 -44.82
N ASP A 110 -67.31 50.14 -43.77
CA ASP A 110 -68.64 50.48 -43.26
C ASP A 110 -68.56 51.40 -42.04
N LYS A 111 -68.40 52.70 -42.30
CA LYS A 111 -68.22 53.74 -41.27
C LYS A 111 -69.47 53.98 -40.40
N SER A 112 -70.58 53.28 -40.64
CA SER A 112 -71.85 53.48 -39.94
C SER A 112 -72.24 52.33 -39.00
N ALA A 113 -71.48 51.23 -39.03
CA ALA A 113 -71.81 50.00 -38.34
C ALA A 113 -70.94 49.80 -37.09
N THR A 114 -71.48 50.19 -35.94
CA THR A 114 -70.85 50.07 -34.61
C THR A 114 -70.38 48.64 -34.31
N ASP A 115 -71.12 47.63 -34.77
CA ASP A 115 -70.83 46.21 -34.57
C ASP A 115 -69.49 45.79 -35.21
N GLU A 116 -69.09 46.41 -36.33
CA GLU A 116 -67.86 46.07 -37.04
C GLU A 116 -66.64 46.73 -36.42
N ALA A 117 -66.78 47.95 -35.88
CA ALA A 117 -65.76 48.58 -35.06
C ALA A 117 -65.51 47.80 -33.75
N ASP A 118 -66.56 47.26 -33.12
CA ASP A 118 -66.41 46.44 -31.92
C ASP A 118 -65.82 45.06 -32.23
N GLN A 119 -66.19 44.43 -33.36
CA GLN A 119 -65.52 43.23 -33.85
C GLN A 119 -64.02 43.47 -34.12
N ALA A 120 -63.64 44.63 -34.68
CA ALA A 120 -62.23 44.97 -34.89
C ALA A 120 -61.46 45.12 -33.56
N LYS A 121 -62.07 45.71 -32.53
CA LYS A 121 -61.45 45.79 -31.18
C LYS A 121 -61.32 44.43 -30.52
N LEU A 122 -62.34 43.56 -30.64
CA LEU A 122 -62.30 42.18 -30.15
C LEU A 122 -61.20 41.38 -30.85
N ALA A 123 -61.09 41.50 -32.19
CA ALA A 123 -60.05 40.84 -32.96
C ALA A 123 -58.64 41.37 -32.62
N ALA A 124 -58.49 42.67 -32.39
CA ALA A 124 -57.23 43.27 -31.94
C ALA A 124 -56.83 42.78 -30.54
N SER A 125 -57.79 42.66 -29.63
CA SER A 125 -57.56 42.12 -28.28
C SER A 125 -57.17 40.64 -28.33
N ALA A 126 -57.78 39.86 -29.21
CA ALA A 126 -57.41 38.45 -29.45
C ALA A 126 -56.03 38.31 -30.10
N ALA A 127 -55.66 39.22 -31.02
CA ALA A 127 -54.33 39.28 -31.61
C ALA A 127 -53.25 39.59 -30.55
N GLN A 128 -53.51 40.57 -29.68
CA GLN A 128 -52.61 40.89 -28.58
C GLN A 128 -52.44 39.72 -27.60
N ALA A 129 -53.53 39.09 -27.17
CA ALA A 129 -53.47 37.92 -26.28
C ALA A 129 -52.70 36.74 -26.90
N SER A 130 -52.83 36.54 -28.21
CA SER A 130 -52.09 35.51 -28.95
C SER A 130 -50.61 35.86 -29.08
N ALA A 131 -50.27 37.14 -29.27
CA ALA A 131 -48.89 37.63 -29.28
C ALA A 131 -48.21 37.47 -27.92
N ASP A 132 -48.90 37.80 -26.82
CA ASP A 132 -48.40 37.61 -25.46
C ASP A 132 -48.12 36.12 -25.18
N LYS A 133 -49.00 35.23 -25.64
CA LYS A 133 -48.79 33.78 -25.56
C LYS A 133 -47.58 33.32 -26.38
N ALA A 134 -47.39 33.86 -27.59
CA ALA A 134 -46.22 33.55 -28.42
C ALA A 134 -44.91 34.02 -27.78
N ALA A 135 -44.90 35.21 -27.18
CA ALA A 135 -43.76 35.74 -26.42
C ALA A 135 -43.44 34.85 -25.21
N ALA A 136 -44.45 34.45 -24.44
CA ALA A 136 -44.29 33.56 -23.29
C ALA A 136 -43.73 32.18 -23.69
N SER A 137 -44.27 31.55 -24.74
CA SER A 137 -43.75 30.26 -25.23
C SER A 137 -42.32 30.37 -25.77
N SER A 138 -41.97 31.50 -26.40
CA SER A 138 -40.60 31.75 -26.89
C SER A 138 -39.60 31.92 -25.75
N ALA A 139 -40.00 32.60 -24.68
CA ALA A 139 -39.20 32.72 -23.46
C ALA A 139 -38.97 31.34 -22.81
N ALA A 140 -40.01 30.49 -22.76
CA ALA A 140 -39.90 29.12 -22.27
C ALA A 140 -38.96 28.25 -23.12
N ALA A 141 -39.06 28.34 -24.45
CA ALA A 141 -38.15 27.63 -25.37
C ALA A 141 -36.69 28.07 -25.21
N THR A 142 -36.45 29.38 -25.06
CA THR A 142 -35.11 29.93 -24.82
C THR A 142 -34.53 29.46 -23.48
N GLN A 143 -35.35 29.43 -22.43
CA GLN A 143 -34.94 28.94 -21.12
C GLN A 143 -34.58 27.44 -21.18
N ALA A 144 -35.35 26.63 -21.89
CA ALA A 144 -35.08 25.20 -22.04
C ALA A 144 -33.72 24.93 -22.72
N VAL A 145 -33.36 25.71 -23.76
CA VAL A 145 -32.04 25.63 -24.39
C VAL A 145 -30.93 26.04 -23.41
N ALA A 146 -31.13 27.12 -22.64
CA ALA A 146 -30.16 27.57 -21.65
C ALA A 146 -29.93 26.53 -20.53
N ASP A 147 -30.98 25.91 -20.00
CA ASP A 147 -30.88 24.90 -18.94
C ASP A 147 -30.08 23.66 -19.38
N LYS A 148 -30.21 23.27 -20.64
CA LYS A 148 -29.39 22.19 -21.22
C LYS A 148 -27.93 22.58 -21.38
N ALA A 149 -27.65 23.78 -21.90
CA ALA A 149 -26.27 24.27 -22.03
C ALA A 149 -25.56 24.28 -20.67
N VAL A 150 -26.28 24.70 -19.61
CA VAL A 150 -25.81 24.60 -18.23
C VAL A 150 -25.56 23.14 -17.84
N THR A 151 -26.50 22.23 -18.10
CA THR A 151 -26.37 20.80 -17.80
C THR A 151 -25.14 20.17 -18.48
N ILE A 152 -24.89 20.49 -19.75
CA ILE A 152 -23.72 20.00 -20.50
C ILE A 152 -22.43 20.54 -19.89
N SER A 153 -22.40 21.84 -19.57
CA SER A 153 -21.21 22.46 -18.95
C SER A 153 -20.83 21.84 -17.61
N ILE A 154 -21.82 21.55 -16.76
CA ILE A 154 -21.61 20.86 -15.47
C ILE A 154 -21.01 19.46 -15.69
N LYS A 155 -21.56 18.69 -16.63
CA LYS A 155 -21.07 17.33 -16.90
C LYS A 155 -19.67 17.31 -17.51
N ARG A 156 -19.32 18.30 -18.34
CA ARG A 156 -17.93 18.47 -18.83
C ARG A 156 -16.97 18.74 -17.67
N GLU A 157 -17.38 19.56 -16.70
CA GLU A 157 -16.55 19.84 -15.53
C GLU A 157 -16.39 18.63 -14.60
N GLU A 158 -17.43 17.79 -14.46
CA GLU A 158 -17.30 16.49 -13.79
C GLU A 158 -16.27 15.60 -14.50
N ILE A 159 -16.30 15.52 -15.83
CA ILE A 159 -15.31 14.75 -16.62
C ILE A 159 -13.90 15.29 -16.41
N ASN A 160 -13.71 16.61 -16.38
CA ASN A 160 -12.41 17.24 -16.10
C ASN A 160 -11.90 16.88 -14.70
N THR A 161 -12.79 16.91 -13.71
CA THR A 161 -12.48 16.52 -12.33
C THR A 161 -12.04 15.05 -12.27
N ILE A 162 -12.74 14.16 -12.97
CA ILE A 162 -12.39 12.74 -13.07
C ILE A 162 -11.00 12.56 -13.70
N ALA A 163 -10.67 13.30 -14.77
CA ALA A 163 -9.35 13.22 -15.40
C ALA A 163 -8.21 13.63 -14.46
N VAL A 164 -8.45 14.64 -13.61
CA VAL A 164 -7.50 15.03 -12.55
C VAL A 164 -7.35 13.93 -11.50
N ASN A 165 -8.44 13.28 -11.09
CA ASN A 165 -8.38 12.17 -10.14
C ASN A 165 -7.60 10.98 -10.71
N ILE A 166 -7.90 10.56 -11.95
CA ILE A 166 -7.14 9.50 -12.64
C ILE A 166 -5.65 9.85 -12.71
N SER A 167 -5.29 11.11 -12.97
CA SER A 167 -3.88 11.54 -12.97
C SER A 167 -3.20 11.34 -11.62
N LYS A 168 -3.91 11.53 -10.50
CA LYS A 168 -3.39 11.22 -9.15
C LYS A 168 -3.23 9.71 -8.93
N GLU A 169 -4.20 8.92 -9.37
CA GLU A 169 -4.13 7.45 -9.29
C GLU A 169 -2.91 6.92 -10.05
N VAL A 170 -2.65 7.44 -11.27
CA VAL A 170 -1.48 7.10 -12.08
C VAL A 170 -0.17 7.47 -11.39
N GLN A 171 -0.07 8.66 -10.78
CA GLN A 171 1.14 9.07 -10.06
C GLN A 171 1.45 8.13 -8.89
N ALA A 172 0.43 7.72 -8.13
CA ALA A 172 0.60 6.77 -7.05
C ALA A 172 0.99 5.37 -7.56
N ALA A 173 0.36 4.89 -8.65
CA ALA A 173 0.72 3.61 -9.27
C ALA A 173 2.17 3.60 -9.81
N GLN A 174 2.62 4.69 -10.42
CA GLN A 174 4.01 4.85 -10.89
C GLN A 174 5.01 4.91 -9.73
N SER A 175 4.61 5.52 -8.61
CA SER A 175 5.43 5.53 -7.38
C SER A 175 5.57 4.11 -6.80
N ALA A 176 4.50 3.32 -6.84
CA ALA A 176 4.53 1.92 -6.43
C ALA A 176 5.44 1.07 -7.32
N ARG A 177 5.32 1.22 -8.65
CA ARG A 177 6.22 0.62 -9.64
C ARG A 177 7.68 0.92 -9.36
N THR A 178 8.04 2.21 -9.25
CA THR A 178 9.43 2.63 -9.03
C THR A 178 10.00 2.05 -7.73
N SER A 179 9.15 1.98 -6.68
CA SER A 179 9.53 1.35 -5.42
C SER A 179 9.77 -0.16 -5.59
N ALA A 180 9.00 -0.84 -6.44
CA ALA A 180 9.14 -2.27 -6.69
C ALA A 180 10.43 -2.57 -7.48
N ASP A 181 10.77 -1.73 -8.46
CA ASP A 181 12.03 -1.82 -9.21
C ASP A 181 13.24 -1.66 -8.27
N ASN A 182 13.20 -0.72 -7.34
CA ASN A 182 14.26 -0.53 -6.35
C ASN A 182 14.40 -1.72 -5.40
N VAL A 183 13.29 -2.30 -4.96
CA VAL A 183 13.28 -3.51 -4.11
C VAL A 183 13.90 -4.69 -4.86
N LEU A 184 13.55 -4.88 -6.14
CA LEU A 184 14.12 -5.92 -6.96
C LEU A 184 15.64 -5.73 -7.13
N LEU A 185 16.09 -4.53 -7.46
CA LEU A 185 17.51 -4.24 -7.63
C LEU A 185 18.33 -4.57 -6.38
N GLN A 186 17.81 -4.23 -5.19
CA GLN A 186 18.45 -4.56 -3.93
C GLN A 186 18.52 -6.09 -3.70
N ALA A 187 17.43 -6.81 -3.99
CA ALA A 187 17.40 -8.26 -3.89
C ALA A 187 18.39 -8.94 -4.86
N GLU A 188 18.48 -8.46 -6.09
CA GLU A 188 19.45 -8.96 -7.09
C GLU A 188 20.90 -8.75 -6.66
N GLN A 189 21.21 -7.57 -6.09
CA GLN A 189 22.53 -7.28 -5.55
C GLN A 189 22.90 -8.21 -4.40
N GLN A 190 21.97 -8.48 -3.48
CA GLN A 190 22.18 -9.41 -2.37
C GLN A 190 22.37 -10.84 -2.87
N ALA A 191 21.60 -11.27 -3.87
CA ALA A 191 21.61 -12.63 -4.39
C ALA A 191 22.82 -12.96 -5.29
N LYS A 192 23.57 -11.96 -5.75
CA LYS A 192 24.65 -12.11 -6.77
C LYS A 192 25.60 -13.30 -6.57
N ASN A 193 25.97 -13.58 -5.31
CA ASN A 193 26.93 -14.65 -4.98
C ASN A 193 26.27 -15.85 -4.27
N TYR A 194 24.95 -15.90 -4.20
CA TYR A 194 24.19 -16.88 -3.42
C TYR A 194 23.15 -17.58 -4.30
N PRO A 195 23.56 -18.52 -5.18
CA PRO A 195 22.62 -19.26 -6.04
C PRO A 195 21.52 -20.01 -5.27
N GLU A 196 21.74 -20.29 -3.98
CA GLU A 196 20.77 -20.94 -3.09
C GLU A 196 19.48 -20.11 -2.90
N VAL A 197 19.51 -18.78 -3.13
CA VAL A 197 18.35 -17.88 -2.94
C VAL A 197 17.58 -17.59 -4.24
N ALA A 198 17.91 -18.31 -5.32
CA ALA A 198 17.37 -18.05 -6.66
C ALA A 198 15.84 -18.13 -6.72
N GLU A 199 15.21 -19.03 -5.96
CA GLU A 199 13.75 -19.16 -5.96
C GLU A 199 13.06 -17.95 -5.31
N SER A 200 13.55 -17.49 -4.16
CA SER A 200 13.05 -16.28 -3.49
C SER A 200 13.29 -15.03 -4.34
N LEU A 201 14.42 -14.95 -5.04
CA LEU A 201 14.67 -13.87 -6.00
C LEU A 201 13.66 -13.89 -7.16
N ARG A 202 13.35 -15.07 -7.71
CA ARG A 202 12.36 -15.23 -8.78
C ARG A 202 10.97 -14.77 -8.36
N GLN A 203 10.59 -15.00 -7.09
CA GLN A 203 9.34 -14.49 -6.54
C GLN A 203 9.34 -12.95 -6.47
N THR A 204 10.44 -12.34 -5.99
CA THR A 204 10.60 -10.87 -6.00
C THR A 204 10.47 -10.29 -7.40
N GLN A 205 11.12 -10.90 -8.41
CA GLN A 205 11.02 -10.53 -9.82
C GLN A 205 9.57 -10.58 -10.32
N THR A 206 8.85 -11.65 -9.97
CA THR A 206 7.45 -11.84 -10.38
C THR A 206 6.55 -10.73 -9.83
N TYR A 207 6.67 -10.41 -8.53
CA TYR A 207 5.86 -9.37 -7.92
C TYR A 207 6.22 -7.96 -8.38
N ALA A 208 7.50 -7.69 -8.63
CA ALA A 208 7.93 -6.42 -9.22
C ALA A 208 7.33 -6.24 -10.62
N ALA A 209 7.39 -7.27 -11.47
CA ALA A 209 6.78 -7.24 -12.80
C ALA A 209 5.26 -7.08 -12.77
N GLN A 210 4.58 -7.68 -11.78
CA GLN A 210 3.15 -7.45 -11.56
C GLN A 210 2.86 -5.98 -11.22
N SER A 211 3.66 -5.35 -10.35
CA SER A 211 3.50 -3.93 -10.02
C SER A 211 3.65 -3.03 -11.26
N VAL A 212 4.61 -3.34 -12.15
CA VAL A 212 4.77 -2.66 -13.44
C VAL A 212 3.51 -2.80 -14.30
N THR A 213 3.02 -4.03 -14.47
CA THR A 213 1.85 -4.33 -15.32
C THR A 213 0.60 -3.60 -14.84
N GLU A 214 0.36 -3.57 -13.52
CA GLU A 214 -0.79 -2.88 -12.96
C GLU A 214 -0.66 -1.35 -13.07
N ALA A 215 0.56 -0.79 -12.91
CA ALA A 215 0.79 0.63 -13.14
C ALA A 215 0.53 1.04 -14.60
N GLU A 216 0.85 0.18 -15.57
CA GLU A 216 0.57 0.43 -16.98
C GLU A 216 -0.93 0.42 -17.31
N LYS A 217 -1.73 -0.41 -16.62
CA LYS A 217 -3.20 -0.36 -16.74
C LYS A 217 -3.76 0.98 -16.25
N ALA A 218 -3.24 1.53 -15.16
CA ALA A 218 -3.66 2.86 -14.69
C ALA A 218 -3.33 3.94 -15.74
N VAL A 219 -2.16 3.85 -16.39
CA VAL A 219 -1.77 4.77 -17.48
C VAL A 219 -2.72 4.64 -18.69
N ALA A 220 -3.15 3.42 -19.03
CA ALA A 220 -4.11 3.21 -20.11
C ALA A 220 -5.47 3.90 -19.85
N GLU A 221 -5.95 3.89 -18.60
CA GLU A 221 -7.18 4.61 -18.21
C GLU A 221 -7.02 6.13 -18.27
N LYS A 222 -5.81 6.65 -18.06
CA LYS A 222 -5.51 8.07 -18.31
C LYS A 222 -5.62 8.43 -19.80
N THR A 223 -5.05 7.62 -20.68
CA THR A 223 -5.21 7.84 -22.13
C THR A 223 -6.68 7.76 -22.54
N ARG A 224 -7.45 6.84 -21.94
CA ARG A 224 -8.88 6.71 -22.19
C ARG A 224 -9.67 7.96 -21.76
N VAL A 225 -9.38 8.54 -20.59
CA VAL A 225 -10.09 9.75 -20.14
C VAL A 225 -9.72 10.99 -20.95
N GLU A 226 -8.49 11.08 -21.46
CA GLU A 226 -8.06 12.16 -22.37
C GLU A 226 -8.86 12.14 -23.69
N THR A 227 -9.13 10.95 -24.23
CA THR A 227 -10.04 10.78 -25.39
C THR A 227 -11.47 11.23 -25.02
N ILE A 228 -11.98 10.79 -23.87
CA ILE A 228 -13.33 11.18 -23.41
C ILE A 228 -13.46 12.70 -23.23
N GLN A 229 -12.43 13.38 -22.72
CA GLN A 229 -12.41 14.85 -22.62
C GLN A 229 -12.50 15.52 -23.99
N THR A 230 -11.80 14.97 -24.98
CA THR A 230 -11.83 15.48 -26.37
C THR A 230 -13.23 15.34 -26.96
N ASP A 231 -13.86 14.17 -26.83
CA ASP A 231 -15.23 13.92 -27.30
C ASP A 231 -16.27 14.78 -26.57
N ALA A 232 -16.07 14.99 -25.26
CA ALA A 232 -16.93 15.82 -24.42
C ALA A 232 -16.91 17.29 -24.85
N ALA A 233 -15.79 17.79 -25.37
CA ALA A 233 -15.66 19.17 -25.83
C ALA A 233 -16.56 19.50 -27.03
N SER A 234 -16.74 18.54 -27.95
CA SER A 234 -17.60 18.69 -29.13
C SER A 234 -19.05 18.21 -28.93
N THR A 235 -19.40 17.67 -27.76
CA THR A 235 -20.72 17.07 -27.52
C THR A 235 -21.77 18.13 -27.19
N GLU A 236 -22.88 18.19 -27.94
CA GLU A 236 -23.95 19.18 -27.77
C GLU A 236 -25.25 18.62 -27.18
N THR A 237 -25.36 17.30 -26.96
CA THR A 237 -26.57 16.69 -26.40
C THR A 237 -26.37 16.20 -24.97
N VAL A 238 -27.41 16.34 -24.14
CA VAL A 238 -27.40 15.91 -22.73
C VAL A 238 -27.22 14.38 -22.60
N ALA A 239 -27.77 13.62 -23.55
CA ALA A 239 -27.68 12.17 -23.58
C ALA A 239 -26.24 11.70 -23.91
N ALA A 240 -25.60 12.29 -24.92
CA ALA A 240 -24.24 11.91 -25.29
C ALA A 240 -23.22 12.28 -24.20
N ILE A 241 -23.32 13.49 -23.61
CA ILE A 241 -22.40 13.89 -22.53
C ILE A 241 -22.63 13.04 -21.27
N GLN A 242 -23.86 12.57 -21.03
CA GLN A 242 -24.15 11.62 -19.95
C GLN A 242 -23.48 10.26 -20.20
N ALA A 243 -23.49 9.77 -21.44
CA ALA A 243 -22.82 8.52 -21.80
C ALA A 243 -21.30 8.63 -21.59
N LEU A 244 -20.69 9.75 -22.02
CA LEU A 244 -19.28 10.04 -21.79
C LEU A 244 -18.93 10.14 -20.30
N LEU A 245 -19.75 10.81 -19.50
CA LEU A 245 -19.58 10.87 -18.05
C LEU A 245 -19.61 9.48 -17.40
N THR A 246 -20.51 8.59 -17.85
CA THR A 246 -20.55 7.20 -17.37
C THR A 246 -19.27 6.45 -17.74
N GLN A 247 -18.74 6.65 -18.95
CA GLN A 247 -17.47 6.05 -19.37
C GLN A 247 -16.28 6.58 -18.57
N ALA A 248 -16.26 7.87 -18.24
CA ALA A 248 -15.22 8.50 -17.42
C ALA A 248 -15.22 7.93 -15.99
N LYS A 249 -16.41 7.79 -15.37
CA LYS A 249 -16.56 7.18 -14.04
C LYS A 249 -16.07 5.73 -14.01
N ALA A 250 -16.32 4.96 -15.08
CA ALA A 250 -15.79 3.61 -15.20
C ALA A 250 -14.26 3.59 -15.34
N ALA A 251 -13.67 4.54 -16.08
CA ALA A 251 -12.22 4.67 -16.21
C ALA A 251 -11.57 5.06 -14.87
N GLU A 252 -12.21 5.95 -14.08
CA GLU A 252 -11.74 6.33 -12.74
C GLU A 252 -11.66 5.13 -11.81
N GLN A 253 -12.73 4.32 -11.77
CA GLN A 253 -12.76 3.13 -10.95
C GLN A 253 -11.72 2.09 -11.39
N ALA A 254 -11.52 1.93 -12.70
CA ALA A 254 -10.50 1.04 -13.24
C ALA A 254 -9.07 1.51 -12.89
N ALA A 255 -8.79 2.81 -12.98
CA ALA A 255 -7.51 3.39 -12.59
C ALA A 255 -7.22 3.19 -11.10
N LYS A 256 -8.24 3.37 -10.24
CA LYS A 256 -8.13 3.11 -8.80
C LYS A 256 -7.81 1.64 -8.50
N ILE A 257 -8.51 0.71 -9.14
CA ILE A 257 -8.27 -0.73 -8.97
C ILE A 257 -6.84 -1.09 -9.41
N ALA A 258 -6.39 -0.54 -10.54
CA ALA A 258 -5.03 -0.75 -11.05
C ALA A 258 -3.96 -0.20 -10.09
N ARG A 259 -4.17 1.00 -9.51
CA ARG A 259 -3.28 1.53 -8.47
C ARG A 259 -3.19 0.59 -7.26
N GLU A 260 -4.32 0.16 -6.72
CA GLU A 260 -4.37 -0.72 -5.53
C GLU A 260 -3.70 -2.06 -5.81
N ALA A 261 -3.86 -2.61 -7.02
CA ALA A 261 -3.18 -3.82 -7.45
C ALA A 261 -1.66 -3.61 -7.56
N ALA A 262 -1.19 -2.47 -8.09
CA ALA A 262 0.23 -2.13 -8.15
C ALA A 262 0.88 -2.00 -6.77
N GLU A 263 0.19 -1.35 -5.82
CA GLU A 263 0.63 -1.22 -4.42
C GLU A 263 0.66 -2.56 -3.69
N LYS A 264 -0.34 -3.41 -3.92
CA LYS A 264 -0.37 -4.77 -3.36
C LYS A 264 0.79 -5.61 -3.88
N ALA A 265 1.07 -5.55 -5.18
CA ALA A 265 2.20 -6.24 -5.79
C ALA A 265 3.55 -5.74 -5.24
N LEU A 266 3.69 -4.42 -5.01
CA LEU A 266 4.85 -3.86 -4.31
C LEU A 266 5.02 -4.45 -2.90
N GLN A 267 3.92 -4.57 -2.13
CA GLN A 267 4.01 -5.16 -0.79
C GLN A 267 4.45 -6.63 -0.85
N SER A 268 3.93 -7.41 -1.80
CA SER A 268 4.38 -8.78 -2.05
C SER A 268 5.86 -8.84 -2.45
N ALA A 269 6.34 -7.90 -3.29
CA ALA A 269 7.74 -7.81 -3.67
C ALA A 269 8.64 -7.52 -2.46
N ARG A 270 8.22 -6.63 -1.55
CA ARG A 270 8.95 -6.34 -0.30
C ARG A 270 9.06 -7.57 0.61
N SER A 271 7.98 -8.31 0.77
CA SER A 271 7.99 -9.55 1.57
C SER A 271 8.94 -10.59 0.98
N ALA A 272 8.88 -10.81 -0.34
CA ALA A 272 9.78 -11.74 -1.04
C ALA A 272 11.25 -11.29 -0.97
N ALA A 273 11.53 -9.99 -1.09
CA ALA A 273 12.88 -9.44 -0.95
C ALA A 273 13.42 -9.59 0.49
N SER A 274 12.58 -9.42 1.51
CA SER A 274 12.96 -9.70 2.90
C SER A 274 13.39 -11.15 3.10
N GLN A 275 12.70 -12.10 2.43
CA GLN A 275 13.09 -13.51 2.42
C GLN A 275 14.44 -13.73 1.73
N VAL A 276 14.73 -13.03 0.62
CA VAL A 276 16.08 -13.05 0.01
C VAL A 276 17.13 -12.60 1.02
N THR A 277 16.88 -11.50 1.76
CA THR A 277 17.82 -11.01 2.78
C THR A 277 18.08 -12.05 3.87
N SER A 278 17.04 -12.70 4.40
CA SER A 278 17.21 -13.72 5.46
C SER A 278 17.90 -14.98 4.96
N GLU A 279 17.59 -15.45 3.76
CA GLU A 279 18.22 -16.62 3.15
C GLU A 279 19.69 -16.34 2.79
N VAL A 280 20.03 -15.13 2.34
CA VAL A 280 21.42 -14.71 2.14
C VAL A 280 22.19 -14.71 3.47
N ALA A 281 21.58 -14.22 4.55
CA ALA A 281 22.19 -14.25 5.87
C ALA A 281 22.46 -15.69 6.35
N ALA A 282 21.49 -16.59 6.19
CA ALA A 282 21.63 -18.00 6.50
C ALA A 282 22.70 -18.68 5.63
N ALA A 283 22.71 -18.41 4.32
CA ALA A 283 23.71 -18.95 3.40
C ALA A 283 25.12 -18.45 3.72
N LYS A 284 25.27 -17.18 4.11
CA LYS A 284 26.55 -16.62 4.58
C LYS A 284 27.01 -17.32 5.85
N ALA A 285 26.13 -17.50 6.83
CA ALA A 285 26.43 -18.22 8.06
C ALA A 285 26.84 -19.68 7.77
N ALA A 286 26.14 -20.38 6.88
CA ALA A 286 26.48 -21.74 6.49
C ALA A 286 27.84 -21.84 5.78
N ARG A 287 28.18 -20.85 4.94
CA ARG A 287 29.45 -20.81 4.19
C ARG A 287 30.68 -20.51 5.04
N ARG A 288 30.52 -20.01 6.26
CA ARG A 288 31.61 -19.88 7.25
C ARG A 288 32.17 -21.24 7.69
N TYR A 289 31.39 -22.32 7.55
CA TYR A 289 31.78 -23.64 8.03
C TYR A 289 32.08 -24.60 6.88
N THR A 290 33.26 -25.19 6.91
CA THR A 290 33.68 -26.27 6.01
C THR A 290 33.42 -27.61 6.70
N LYS A 291 32.65 -28.48 6.05
CA LYS A 291 32.35 -29.83 6.54
C LYS A 291 33.60 -30.70 6.43
N ILE A 292 33.89 -31.50 7.45
CA ILE A 292 35.05 -32.39 7.51
C ILE A 292 34.59 -33.83 7.77
N ASP A 293 35.14 -34.78 7.04
CA ASP A 293 34.86 -36.22 7.22
C ASP A 293 35.59 -36.81 8.46
N PRO A 294 35.34 -38.08 8.85
CA PRO A 294 36.02 -38.70 9.99
C PRO A 294 37.55 -38.76 9.87
N PHE A 295 38.10 -38.72 8.65
CA PHE A 295 39.53 -38.83 8.36
C PHE A 295 40.23 -37.48 8.27
N GLY A 296 39.49 -36.37 8.36
CA GLY A 296 40.04 -35.01 8.30
C GLY A 296 40.02 -34.38 6.91
N ASN A 297 39.34 -34.98 5.93
CA ASN A 297 39.23 -34.40 4.59
C ASN A 297 38.09 -33.39 4.52
N GLU A 298 38.31 -32.28 3.80
CA GLU A 298 37.26 -31.30 3.51
C GLU A 298 36.21 -31.90 2.56
N LEU A 299 34.95 -31.73 2.92
CA LEU A 299 33.80 -32.23 2.18
C LEU A 299 33.13 -31.11 1.39
N PRO A 300 32.47 -31.44 0.26
CA PRO A 300 31.66 -30.47 -0.47
C PRO A 300 30.51 -29.96 0.41
N ARG A 301 30.06 -28.71 0.15
CA ARG A 301 28.92 -28.11 0.87
C ARG A 301 27.66 -28.96 0.84
N THR A 302 27.46 -29.70 -0.25
CA THR A 302 26.32 -30.60 -0.47
C THR A 302 26.42 -31.93 0.28
N ALA A 303 27.49 -32.18 1.04
CA ALA A 303 27.61 -33.40 1.83
C ALA A 303 26.48 -33.51 2.86
N ASN A 304 25.84 -34.68 2.92
CA ASN A 304 24.70 -34.94 3.81
C ASN A 304 25.13 -35.36 5.21
N SER A 305 26.38 -35.80 5.38
CA SER A 305 26.97 -36.18 6.66
C SER A 305 28.40 -35.65 6.77
N TRP A 306 28.82 -35.34 7.98
CA TRP A 306 30.16 -34.87 8.34
C TRP A 306 30.39 -35.15 9.83
N SER A 307 31.65 -35.20 10.25
CA SER A 307 32.04 -35.48 11.64
C SER A 307 32.57 -34.25 12.36
N CYS A 308 33.03 -33.24 11.62
CA CYS A 308 33.45 -31.96 12.18
C CYS A 308 33.12 -30.79 11.27
N LEU A 309 33.17 -29.60 11.84
CA LEU A 309 33.04 -28.32 11.13
C LEU A 309 34.27 -27.47 11.36
N LYS A 310 34.98 -27.12 10.30
CA LYS A 310 36.05 -26.13 10.32
C LYS A 310 35.46 -24.74 10.12
N ASP A 311 35.56 -23.90 11.13
CA ASP A 311 35.19 -22.50 11.06
C ASP A 311 36.30 -21.71 10.35
N THR A 312 35.98 -21.15 9.18
CA THR A 312 36.96 -20.43 8.36
C THR A 312 37.34 -19.06 8.92
N GLU A 313 36.55 -18.49 9.83
CA GLU A 313 36.88 -17.20 10.47
C GLU A 313 37.90 -17.36 11.59
N THR A 314 37.73 -18.38 12.43
CA THR A 314 38.58 -18.61 13.61
C THR A 314 39.71 -19.62 13.35
N GLY A 315 39.58 -20.44 12.30
CA GLY A 315 40.45 -21.59 12.03
C GLY A 315 40.22 -22.78 12.96
N LEU A 316 39.23 -22.70 13.86
CA LEU A 316 38.90 -23.76 14.79
C LEU A 316 38.14 -24.88 14.08
N ILE A 317 38.40 -26.13 14.48
CA ILE A 317 37.63 -27.29 14.07
C ILE A 317 36.78 -27.73 15.25
N TRP A 318 35.48 -27.76 15.03
CA TRP A 318 34.46 -28.11 16.00
C TRP A 318 34.02 -29.55 15.81
N GLU A 319 33.90 -30.27 16.93
CA GLU A 319 33.29 -31.58 16.96
C GLU A 319 31.82 -31.52 16.55
N MET A 320 31.37 -32.49 15.75
CA MET A 320 29.96 -32.86 15.65
C MET A 320 29.69 -34.14 16.45
N LYS A 321 28.75 -34.03 17.39
CA LYS A 321 28.21 -35.11 18.21
C LYS A 321 27.41 -36.09 17.37
N THR A 322 27.26 -37.30 17.87
CA THR A 322 26.38 -38.33 17.30
C THR A 322 25.01 -38.31 17.97
N ASP A 323 24.07 -39.08 17.43
CA ASP A 323 22.75 -39.32 18.02
C ASP A 323 22.47 -40.82 17.91
N ASP A 324 23.24 -41.61 18.66
CA ASP A 324 23.39 -43.06 18.50
C ASP A 324 23.52 -43.83 19.83
N GLY A 325 23.45 -43.15 20.97
CA GLY A 325 23.66 -43.72 22.30
C GLY A 325 25.11 -44.13 22.59
N GLY A 326 26.05 -43.87 21.67
CA GLY A 326 27.48 -44.08 21.84
C GLY A 326 28.12 -42.97 22.68
N PHE A 327 29.39 -43.10 23.08
CA PHE A 327 30.00 -42.17 24.05
C PHE A 327 30.09 -40.69 23.59
N ARG A 328 29.92 -40.40 22.29
CA ARG A 328 29.88 -39.05 21.70
C ARG A 328 28.46 -38.53 21.42
N ASP A 329 27.44 -39.17 21.99
CA ASP A 329 26.07 -38.75 21.81
C ASP A 329 25.85 -37.29 22.26
N LYS A 330 25.02 -36.55 21.50
CA LYS A 330 24.67 -35.14 21.75
C LYS A 330 23.95 -34.95 23.08
N ASP A 331 23.25 -35.98 23.56
CA ASP A 331 22.39 -35.92 24.73
C ASP A 331 23.12 -36.20 26.05
N TRP A 332 24.41 -36.54 26.00
CA TRP A 332 25.22 -36.72 27.20
C TRP A 332 25.54 -35.40 27.89
N ARG A 333 25.48 -35.46 29.21
CA ARG A 333 25.84 -34.37 30.13
C ARG A 333 26.92 -34.87 31.08
N TYR A 334 27.92 -34.06 31.27
CA TYR A 334 29.11 -34.41 32.02
C TYR A 334 29.19 -33.56 33.28
N LYS A 335 29.65 -34.15 34.38
CA LYS A 335 30.02 -33.38 35.56
C LYS A 335 31.38 -32.74 35.27
N HIS A 336 31.45 -31.41 35.27
CA HIS A 336 32.64 -30.69 34.80
C HIS A 336 33.93 -31.08 35.56
N MET A 337 33.83 -31.39 36.86
CA MET A 337 34.98 -31.82 37.67
C MET A 337 35.51 -33.21 37.29
N HIS A 338 36.84 -33.36 37.23
CA HIS A 338 37.46 -34.67 37.13
C HIS A 338 37.28 -35.44 38.45
N ASN A 339 36.65 -36.63 38.39
CA ASN A 339 36.51 -37.50 39.56
C ASN A 339 36.89 -38.94 39.21
N SER A 340 37.97 -39.43 39.83
CA SER A 340 38.46 -40.80 39.66
C SER A 340 37.52 -41.88 40.21
N GLY A 341 36.55 -41.52 41.08
CA GLY A 341 35.53 -42.44 41.60
C GLY A 341 34.40 -42.76 40.62
N GLY A 342 34.28 -41.94 39.56
CA GLY A 342 33.34 -42.07 38.45
C GLY A 342 31.85 -41.85 38.76
N TYR A 343 31.10 -41.54 37.71
CA TYR A 343 29.66 -41.21 37.75
C TYR A 343 28.83 -42.09 36.80
N ALA A 344 29.35 -43.26 36.41
CA ALA A 344 28.60 -44.23 35.61
C ALA A 344 27.29 -44.63 36.30
N GLY A 345 26.20 -44.69 35.52
CA GLY A 345 24.87 -45.03 36.03
C GLY A 345 24.17 -43.92 36.81
N VAL A 346 24.82 -42.76 37.02
CA VAL A 346 24.17 -41.58 37.60
C VAL A 346 23.18 -41.01 36.59
N THR A 347 21.97 -40.71 37.06
CA THR A 347 20.95 -40.00 36.31
C THR A 347 20.83 -38.57 36.80
N ASP A 348 20.36 -37.67 35.94
CA ASP A 348 19.90 -36.35 36.39
C ASP A 348 18.59 -36.46 37.19
N LEU A 349 18.11 -35.31 37.66
CA LEU A 349 16.85 -35.18 38.41
C LEU A 349 15.59 -35.64 37.63
N ASN A 350 15.68 -35.75 36.31
CA ASN A 350 14.60 -36.24 35.46
C ASN A 350 14.74 -37.74 35.14
N GLY A 351 15.72 -38.43 35.75
CA GLY A 351 15.98 -39.85 35.53
C GLY A 351 16.73 -40.18 34.24
N LYS A 352 17.30 -39.18 33.54
CA LYS A 352 18.10 -39.39 32.32
C LYS A 352 19.55 -39.67 32.69
N LEU A 353 20.10 -40.77 32.16
CA LEU A 353 21.51 -41.14 32.32
C LEU A 353 22.43 -39.98 31.88
N LEU A 354 23.45 -39.69 32.68
CA LEU A 354 24.38 -38.60 32.39
C LEU A 354 25.24 -38.89 31.16
N CYS A 355 25.89 -40.04 31.12
CA CYS A 355 26.67 -40.48 29.97
C CYS A 355 26.73 -42.00 29.86
N ASN A 356 27.13 -42.48 28.68
CA ASN A 356 27.41 -43.90 28.43
C ASN A 356 28.79 -44.09 27.78
N GLY A 357 29.40 -45.25 27.94
CA GLY A 357 30.69 -45.59 27.33
C GLY A 357 31.94 -44.97 27.98
N ILE A 358 31.76 -44.07 28.96
CA ILE A 358 32.85 -43.53 29.79
C ILE A 358 32.44 -43.66 31.26
N PHE A 359 33.24 -44.38 32.06
CA PHE A 359 32.90 -44.68 33.45
C PHE A 359 32.78 -43.43 34.33
N SER A 360 33.60 -42.42 34.06
CA SER A 360 33.69 -41.26 34.93
C SER A 360 32.65 -40.18 34.65
N CYS A 361 32.01 -40.15 33.47
CA CYS A 361 31.12 -39.08 33.00
C CYS A 361 31.59 -37.65 33.30
N ASP A 362 32.89 -37.41 33.12
CA ASP A 362 33.52 -36.09 33.18
C ASP A 362 34.10 -35.70 31.80
N PRO A 363 34.22 -34.39 31.49
CA PRO A 363 34.69 -33.95 30.18
C PRO A 363 36.16 -34.28 29.91
N TYR A 364 37.00 -34.46 30.93
CA TYR A 364 38.42 -34.76 30.74
C TYR A 364 38.63 -36.20 30.28
N SER A 365 37.92 -37.15 30.89
CA SER A 365 37.93 -38.54 30.41
C SER A 365 37.30 -38.69 29.02
N TYR A 366 36.32 -37.85 28.68
CA TYR A 366 35.80 -37.74 27.31
C TYR A 366 36.87 -37.29 26.32
N ILE A 367 37.62 -36.24 26.67
CA ILE A 367 38.74 -35.73 25.87
C ILE A 367 39.82 -36.81 25.69
N ASP A 368 40.19 -37.51 26.75
CA ASP A 368 41.17 -38.59 26.68
C ASP A 368 40.70 -39.73 25.78
N MET A 369 39.43 -40.12 25.85
CA MET A 369 38.85 -41.11 24.94
C MET A 369 38.94 -40.65 23.47
N VAL A 370 38.54 -39.41 23.18
CA VAL A 370 38.61 -38.85 21.82
C VAL A 370 40.05 -38.77 21.32
N ASN A 371 40.99 -38.32 22.14
CA ASN A 371 42.37 -38.08 21.73
C ASN A 371 43.23 -39.34 21.65
N GLN A 372 43.07 -40.25 22.61
CA GLN A 372 43.99 -41.38 22.79
C GLN A 372 43.46 -42.69 22.19
N GLN A 373 42.14 -42.85 22.08
CA GLN A 373 41.53 -44.14 21.73
C GLN A 373 40.82 -44.15 20.39
N VAL A 374 40.13 -43.06 20.02
CA VAL A 374 39.26 -43.04 18.84
C VAL A 374 39.81 -42.18 17.70
N GLY A 375 40.34 -40.98 18.03
CA GLY A 375 40.60 -39.94 17.04
C GLY A 375 39.30 -39.37 16.46
N LEU A 376 39.33 -38.10 16.03
CA LEU A 376 38.17 -37.48 15.39
C LEU A 376 38.63 -36.51 14.31
N CYS A 377 38.12 -36.68 13.09
CA CYS A 377 38.42 -35.82 11.94
C CYS A 377 39.93 -35.69 11.65
N GLY A 378 40.66 -36.80 11.78
CA GLY A 378 42.11 -36.84 11.62
C GLY A 378 42.91 -36.10 12.70
N LYS A 379 42.28 -35.74 13.83
CA LYS A 379 42.88 -34.99 14.94
C LYS A 379 42.83 -35.78 16.25
N SER A 380 43.81 -35.52 17.12
CA SER A 380 44.00 -36.18 18.42
C SER A 380 44.42 -35.21 19.53
N ASN A 381 44.22 -33.91 19.32
CA ASN A 381 44.56 -32.81 20.24
C ASN A 381 43.32 -31.95 20.54
N TRP A 382 42.19 -32.61 20.75
CA TRP A 382 40.93 -32.00 21.14
C TRP A 382 40.96 -31.50 22.58
N ARG A 383 40.24 -30.42 22.85
CA ARG A 383 40.07 -29.85 24.19
C ARG A 383 38.67 -29.26 24.36
N LEU A 384 38.32 -28.94 25.59
CA LEU A 384 37.19 -28.05 25.83
C LEU A 384 37.48 -26.69 25.17
N PRO A 385 36.46 -26.01 24.63
CA PRO A 385 36.60 -24.67 24.08
C PRO A 385 36.69 -23.64 25.20
N LYS A 386 37.39 -22.54 24.93
CA LYS A 386 37.33 -21.36 25.80
C LYS A 386 35.97 -20.70 25.70
N MET A 387 35.61 -19.89 26.70
CA MET A 387 34.35 -19.14 26.69
C MET A 387 34.22 -18.25 25.45
N GLU A 388 35.28 -17.49 25.11
CA GLU A 388 35.33 -16.64 23.92
C GLU A 388 35.17 -17.44 22.61
N GLU A 389 35.64 -18.70 22.58
CA GLU A 389 35.50 -19.58 21.42
C GLU A 389 34.05 -20.07 21.29
N LEU A 390 33.39 -20.41 22.40
CA LEU A 390 31.95 -20.70 22.44
C LEU A 390 31.12 -19.47 22.04
N GLY A 391 31.50 -18.27 22.50
CA GLY A 391 30.88 -17.01 22.08
C GLY A 391 31.04 -16.75 20.58
N SER A 392 32.10 -17.26 19.95
CA SER A 392 32.36 -17.07 18.52
C SER A 392 31.36 -17.78 17.58
N ILE A 393 30.70 -18.84 18.07
CA ILE A 393 29.68 -19.63 17.34
C ILE A 393 28.25 -19.24 17.73
N ALA A 394 28.08 -18.29 18.64
CA ALA A 394 26.78 -17.74 19.01
C ALA A 394 26.22 -16.83 17.90
N GLN A 395 24.94 -16.97 17.62
CA GLN A 395 24.14 -16.02 16.86
C GLN A 395 23.31 -15.16 17.81
N ILE A 396 23.41 -13.84 17.64
CA ILE A 396 22.65 -12.85 18.42
C ILE A 396 21.39 -12.51 17.62
N ASN A 397 20.23 -12.64 18.24
CA ASN A 397 18.97 -12.26 17.60
C ASN A 397 18.77 -10.75 17.70
N ALA A 398 18.29 -10.13 16.62
CA ALA A 398 17.98 -8.71 16.60
C ALA A 398 16.73 -8.34 17.43
N ASP A 399 15.88 -9.32 17.75
CA ASP A 399 14.61 -9.16 18.46
C ASP A 399 14.68 -9.54 19.95
N GLU A 400 15.85 -9.33 20.58
CA GLU A 400 16.11 -9.52 22.02
C GLU A 400 16.00 -10.96 22.55
N ARG A 401 15.69 -11.94 21.68
CA ARG A 401 15.68 -13.36 22.06
C ARG A 401 17.08 -13.84 22.49
N PRO A 402 17.18 -14.80 23.43
CA PRO A 402 18.45 -15.40 23.85
C PRO A 402 19.30 -15.85 22.65
N PRO A 403 20.62 -15.66 22.68
CA PRO A 403 21.49 -16.09 21.61
C PRO A 403 21.35 -17.59 21.34
N HIS A 404 21.78 -18.06 20.18
CA HIS A 404 21.67 -19.49 19.87
C HIS A 404 22.80 -19.96 18.96
N ILE A 405 23.04 -21.27 18.93
CA ILE A 405 23.88 -21.86 17.89
C ILE A 405 23.00 -22.16 16.67
N GLU A 406 23.50 -21.82 15.48
CA GLU A 406 22.83 -22.03 14.19
C GLU A 406 22.49 -23.51 13.96
N ARG A 407 21.22 -23.88 14.11
CA ARG A 407 20.76 -25.28 13.97
C ARG A 407 20.89 -25.82 12.55
N SER A 408 20.89 -24.95 11.53
CA SER A 408 21.11 -25.40 10.15
C SER A 408 22.55 -25.87 9.90
N VAL A 409 23.50 -25.38 10.71
CA VAL A 409 24.92 -25.73 10.68
C VAL A 409 25.23 -26.83 11.71
N PHE A 410 24.92 -26.58 12.97
CA PHE A 410 25.11 -27.52 14.08
C PHE A 410 23.81 -28.30 14.30
N LYS A 411 23.64 -29.40 13.57
CA LYS A 411 22.42 -30.23 13.62
C LYS A 411 22.35 -31.16 14.82
N ASP A 412 23.44 -31.26 15.56
CA ASP A 412 23.73 -32.18 16.67
C ASP A 412 23.59 -31.48 18.04
N LEU A 413 22.84 -30.39 18.13
CA LEU A 413 22.61 -29.73 19.41
C LEU A 413 21.72 -30.61 20.32
N PRO A 414 22.00 -30.65 21.63
CA PRO A 414 21.20 -31.41 22.59
C PRO A 414 19.74 -30.92 22.61
N ASP A 415 18.83 -31.84 22.96
CA ASP A 415 17.40 -31.51 23.12
C ASP A 415 17.14 -30.82 24.47
N ALA A 416 17.97 -31.10 25.47
CA ALA A 416 17.92 -30.46 26.77
C ALA A 416 18.65 -29.11 26.76
N LYS A 417 18.06 -28.09 27.40
CA LYS A 417 18.74 -26.83 27.68
C LYS A 417 19.82 -27.10 28.74
N ALA A 418 21.08 -26.96 28.35
CA ALA A 418 22.21 -27.11 29.24
C ALA A 418 23.35 -26.17 28.81
N ALA A 419 24.11 -25.71 29.79
CA ALA A 419 25.35 -25.00 29.53
C ALA A 419 26.37 -25.90 28.83
N TYR A 420 27.21 -25.31 27.98
CA TYR A 420 28.37 -25.98 27.41
C TYR A 420 29.57 -25.87 28.35
N CYS A 421 30.28 -26.98 28.53
CA CYS A 421 31.51 -27.00 29.31
C CYS A 421 32.55 -26.11 28.63
N SER A 422 33.18 -25.20 29.39
CA SER A 422 34.33 -24.43 28.89
C SER A 422 35.63 -24.88 29.56
N GLU A 423 36.74 -24.67 28.88
CA GLU A 423 38.07 -24.95 29.41
C GLU A 423 38.33 -24.10 30.65
N ASN A 424 38.79 -24.73 31.73
CA ASN A 424 39.23 -24.00 32.90
C ASN A 424 40.55 -23.28 32.58
N MET A 425 40.58 -21.96 32.78
CA MET A 425 41.76 -21.12 32.52
C MET A 425 42.24 -20.39 33.78
N ILE A 426 41.73 -20.75 34.96
CA ILE A 426 42.03 -20.05 36.21
C ILE A 426 43.45 -20.39 36.68
N THR A 427 44.26 -19.36 36.88
CA THR A 427 45.62 -19.46 37.46
C THR A 427 45.78 -18.60 38.71
N ASP A 428 44.82 -17.70 39.00
CA ASP A 428 44.84 -16.81 40.16
C ASP A 428 44.00 -17.41 41.30
N PRO A 429 44.61 -17.73 42.46
CA PRO A 429 43.89 -18.24 43.64
C PRO A 429 42.73 -17.36 44.10
N ASN A 430 42.81 -16.04 43.91
CA ASN A 430 41.74 -15.13 44.30
C ASN A 430 40.45 -15.41 43.52
N GLN A 431 40.56 -15.84 42.26
CA GLN A 431 39.42 -16.21 41.43
C GLN A 431 38.74 -17.48 41.91
N CYS A 432 39.41 -18.31 42.72
CA CYS A 432 38.86 -19.47 43.40
C CYS A 432 38.28 -19.15 44.79
N GLY A 433 38.44 -17.91 45.27
CA GLY A 433 38.10 -17.53 46.64
C GLY A 433 39.12 -17.97 47.69
N TYR A 434 40.34 -18.34 47.29
CA TYR A 434 41.42 -18.58 48.26
C TYR A 434 41.90 -17.26 48.87
N GLY A 435 41.97 -17.22 50.21
CA GLY A 435 42.52 -16.09 50.93
C GLY A 435 44.06 -16.07 50.90
N PRO A 436 44.69 -14.92 51.22
CA PRO A 436 46.14 -14.81 51.33
C PRO A 436 46.73 -15.89 52.26
N GLY A 437 47.76 -16.60 51.80
CA GLY A 437 48.42 -17.67 52.57
C GLY A 437 47.77 -19.06 52.49
N SER A 438 46.70 -19.22 51.71
CA SER A 438 46.10 -20.54 51.47
C SER A 438 47.08 -21.46 50.73
N SER A 439 47.11 -22.74 51.11
CA SER A 439 47.78 -23.78 50.30
C SER A 439 46.92 -24.06 49.07
N VAL A 440 47.45 -23.79 47.88
CA VAL A 440 46.77 -23.99 46.60
C VAL A 440 47.47 -25.11 45.84
N THR A 441 46.68 -26.07 45.35
CA THR A 441 47.17 -27.11 44.45
C THR A 441 47.04 -26.62 43.02
N TYR A 442 48.16 -26.61 42.30
CA TYR A 442 48.20 -26.26 40.89
C TYR A 442 48.42 -27.52 40.06
N ASN A 443 47.79 -27.54 38.89
CA ASN A 443 48.10 -28.47 37.82
C ASN A 443 49.50 -28.15 37.25
N SER A 444 50.07 -29.10 36.51
CA SER A 444 51.41 -28.95 35.92
C SER A 444 51.55 -27.78 34.94
N ASP A 445 50.42 -27.27 34.43
CA ASP A 445 50.32 -26.10 33.55
C ASP A 445 50.06 -24.79 34.32
N GLY A 446 50.04 -24.83 35.65
CA GLY A 446 49.82 -23.66 36.51
C GLY A 446 48.36 -23.30 36.73
N ARG A 447 47.40 -24.10 36.26
CA ARG A 447 45.97 -23.89 36.50
C ARG A 447 45.50 -24.41 37.84
N ILE A 448 44.38 -23.87 38.34
CA ILE A 448 43.73 -24.24 39.59
C ILE A 448 42.33 -24.78 39.29
N GLU A 449 42.01 -25.98 39.78
CA GLU A 449 40.72 -26.65 39.59
C GLU A 449 39.63 -26.08 40.52
N CYS A 450 39.03 -24.97 40.11
CA CYS A 450 38.00 -24.28 40.89
C CYS A 450 37.04 -23.51 39.96
N ASN A 451 35.89 -23.07 40.50
CA ASN A 451 35.00 -22.10 39.86
C ASN A 451 34.83 -22.27 38.34
N TYR A 452 34.54 -23.52 37.94
CA TYR A 452 34.35 -23.88 36.54
C TYR A 452 33.26 -23.00 35.93
N LYS A 453 33.47 -22.61 34.67
CA LYS A 453 32.52 -21.80 33.93
C LYS A 453 32.02 -22.57 32.72
N GLY A 454 30.82 -22.23 32.30
CA GLY A 454 30.23 -22.70 31.05
C GLY A 454 29.58 -21.55 30.30
N VAL A 455 29.03 -21.88 29.13
CA VAL A 455 28.25 -20.96 28.32
C VAL A 455 26.85 -21.52 28.13
N ASP A 456 25.83 -20.78 28.56
CA ASP A 456 24.43 -21.09 28.29
C ASP A 456 23.86 -20.11 27.27
N PHE A 457 23.63 -20.61 26.05
CA PHE A 457 23.01 -19.82 24.98
C PHE A 457 21.53 -19.50 25.29
N GLY A 458 20.88 -20.25 26.18
CA GLY A 458 19.50 -19.98 26.59
C GLY A 458 19.31 -18.75 27.49
N ASN A 459 20.39 -18.13 27.98
CA ASN A 459 20.32 -16.95 28.84
C ASN A 459 20.01 -15.67 28.05
N GLU A 460 19.16 -14.82 28.62
CA GLU A 460 18.90 -13.49 28.09
C GLU A 460 20.13 -12.59 28.29
N PHE A 461 20.26 -11.55 27.46
CA PHE A 461 21.28 -10.53 27.67
C PHE A 461 21.04 -9.82 29.01
N LEU A 462 22.12 -9.46 29.71
CA LEU A 462 21.99 -8.74 30.98
C LEU A 462 21.26 -7.41 30.75
N PRO A 463 20.29 -7.05 31.62
CA PRO A 463 19.59 -5.80 31.51
C PRO A 463 20.61 -4.65 31.61
N ASN A 464 20.57 -3.72 30.65
CA ASN A 464 21.46 -2.56 30.48
C ASN A 464 22.80 -2.79 29.77
N LEU A 465 23.05 -3.96 29.16
CA LEU A 465 24.17 -4.14 28.23
C LEU A 465 23.71 -4.08 26.76
N PRO A 466 24.52 -3.53 25.84
CA PRO A 466 24.24 -3.64 24.41
C PRO A 466 24.13 -5.10 23.95
N HIS A 467 23.16 -5.41 23.08
CA HIS A 467 22.99 -6.74 22.48
C HIS A 467 23.97 -6.93 21.32
N ASP A 468 25.27 -7.00 21.64
CA ASP A 468 26.35 -7.17 20.67
C ASP A 468 27.34 -8.26 21.09
N LYS A 469 28.24 -8.61 20.17
CA LYS A 469 29.23 -9.67 20.39
C LYS A 469 30.26 -9.34 21.46
N ALA A 470 30.52 -8.06 21.73
CA ALA A 470 31.51 -7.64 22.72
C ALA A 470 31.02 -7.86 24.15
N HIS A 471 29.70 -7.81 24.38
CA HIS A 471 29.07 -8.01 25.68
C HIS A 471 28.41 -9.38 25.85
N LEU A 472 28.42 -10.20 24.80
CA LEU A 472 27.84 -11.53 24.78
C LEU A 472 28.40 -12.42 25.90
N ASP A 473 29.74 -12.49 26.00
CA ASP A 473 30.42 -13.37 26.96
C ASP A 473 30.02 -13.07 28.42
N LEU A 474 29.71 -11.81 28.75
CA LEU A 474 29.23 -11.42 30.08
C LEU A 474 27.82 -11.89 30.37
N SER A 475 27.00 -12.06 29.32
CA SER A 475 25.58 -12.41 29.45
C SER A 475 25.32 -13.92 29.43
N ILE A 476 26.11 -14.68 28.65
CA ILE A 476 25.92 -16.12 28.51
C ILE A 476 26.83 -16.96 29.42
N ALA A 477 27.76 -16.31 30.14
CA ALA A 477 28.60 -16.95 31.13
C ALA A 477 27.78 -17.48 32.30
N VAL A 478 27.93 -18.77 32.61
CA VAL A 478 27.34 -19.38 33.82
C VAL A 478 28.42 -20.00 34.69
N ALA A 479 28.27 -19.84 36.01
CA ALA A 479 29.11 -20.52 36.98
C ALA A 479 28.63 -21.96 37.18
N LEU A 480 29.56 -22.91 37.12
CA LEU A 480 29.35 -24.32 37.45
C LEU A 480 29.96 -24.52 38.86
N ARG A 481 29.13 -24.60 39.91
CA ARG A 481 29.59 -24.59 41.33
C ARG A 481 29.38 -25.90 42.08
N HIS A 482 30.12 -26.04 43.18
CA HIS A 482 30.13 -27.16 44.13
C HIS A 482 28.89 -27.20 45.04
N TYR A 483 27.91 -28.08 44.68
CA TYR A 483 26.98 -28.89 45.52
C TYR A 483 25.49 -28.80 45.10
N GLY A 484 24.86 -29.95 44.83
CA GLY A 484 23.45 -30.11 44.41
C GLY A 484 23.28 -30.31 42.89
N GLU A 485 22.17 -30.93 42.47
CA GLU A 485 21.66 -30.92 41.09
C GLU A 485 20.42 -30.01 41.04
N VAL A 486 20.17 -29.29 39.93
CA VAL A 486 18.90 -28.59 39.68
C VAL A 486 18.39 -28.88 38.27
N GLY A 487 17.08 -29.08 38.15
CA GLY A 487 16.46 -29.92 37.13
C GLY A 487 16.50 -29.44 35.67
N ASP A 488 16.98 -28.23 35.37
CA ASP A 488 16.79 -27.62 34.05
C ASP A 488 17.91 -26.67 33.57
N GLY A 489 19.07 -26.62 34.24
CA GLY A 489 20.17 -25.75 33.84
C GLY A 489 19.98 -24.25 34.11
N LYS A 490 18.85 -23.81 34.67
CA LYS A 490 18.55 -22.39 34.89
C LYS A 490 18.98 -21.89 36.27
N ASP A 491 19.19 -20.58 36.35
CA ASP A 491 19.41 -19.87 37.60
C ASP A 491 18.15 -19.94 38.48
N TYR A 492 18.28 -20.53 39.67
CA TYR A 492 17.24 -20.54 40.71
C TYR A 492 17.72 -19.69 41.89
N PRO A 493 16.81 -18.97 42.57
CA PRO A 493 17.17 -18.16 43.73
C PRO A 493 17.77 -19.03 44.84
N TYR A 494 19.08 -18.88 45.02
CA TYR A 494 19.95 -19.35 46.12
C TYR A 494 19.83 -20.83 46.56
N GLY A 495 20.83 -21.65 46.19
CA GLY A 495 21.31 -22.74 47.06
C GLY A 495 21.42 -24.15 46.50
N THR A 496 21.07 -24.42 45.24
CA THR A 496 21.25 -25.76 44.61
C THR A 496 21.98 -25.62 43.28
N ALA A 497 23.07 -26.38 43.07
CA ALA A 497 24.01 -26.20 41.97
C ALA A 497 23.71 -27.01 40.70
N ASN A 498 24.39 -26.64 39.59
CA ASN A 498 24.48 -27.44 38.37
C ASN A 498 25.95 -27.66 37.98
N TRP A 499 26.40 -28.90 38.10
CA TRP A 499 27.69 -29.39 37.60
C TRP A 499 27.62 -29.93 36.16
N LEU A 500 26.41 -30.02 35.62
CA LEU A 500 26.13 -30.71 34.39
C LEU A 500 26.26 -29.75 33.22
N CYS A 501 27.09 -30.14 32.25
CA CYS A 501 27.26 -29.41 31.02
C CYS A 501 27.34 -30.37 29.84
N SER A 502 26.92 -29.89 28.67
CA SER A 502 27.16 -30.57 27.40
C SER A 502 28.59 -30.30 26.94
N THR A 503 29.21 -31.30 26.30
CA THR A 503 30.53 -31.12 25.69
C THR A 503 30.40 -30.80 24.21
N ARG A 504 31.28 -29.94 23.72
CA ARG A 504 31.56 -29.77 22.29
C ARG A 504 33.02 -29.44 22.16
N LEU A 505 33.82 -30.41 21.72
CA LEU A 505 35.26 -30.22 21.66
C LEU A 505 35.66 -29.31 20.50
N VAL A 506 36.82 -28.70 20.68
CA VAL A 506 37.47 -27.87 19.66
C VAL A 506 38.94 -28.26 19.48
N THR A 507 39.46 -28.09 18.27
CA THR A 507 40.88 -28.23 17.95
C THR A 507 41.31 -27.23 16.86
N LYS A 508 42.59 -27.24 16.47
CA LYS A 508 43.17 -26.42 15.39
C LYS A 508 43.86 -27.32 14.35
#